data_AF-A0A1B9ALD8-F1
#
_entry.id   AF-A0A1B9ALD8-F1
#
_cell.length_a   1.000
_cell.length_b   1.000
_cell.length_c   1.000
_cell.angle_alpha   90.00
_cell.angle_beta   90.00
_cell.angle_gamma   90.00
#
_symmetry.space_group_name_H-M   'P 1'
#
loop_
_entity.id
_entity.type
_entity.pdbx_description
1 polymer ?
#
loop_
_entity_poly.entity_id
_entity_poly.type
_entity_poly.pdbx_seq_one_letter_code
_entity_poly.pdbx_strand_id
1 'polypeptide(L)'
;MTLQKPNSKSMAAFLKELKKNPGVLYAEPDYKVTLDGLSNDPLLNKQWHHNAIQSGQAWDTTKGSQQTIVAVIDNGIDLKHPDLSTNIIKPFDIMANTNKKMPVGEHGTHVAGLIAAVGNNKIGGAGVSPDVRIMPVNVFVNDDAYISDIIKGIQYAVKSGADVINMSLRMSQKHLMMLFRLLIKKTF
;
A
#
# COMPACT_ATOMS: atom_id res chain seq x y z
N MET A 1 27.77 21.78 -1.48
CA MET A 1 27.89 23.25 -1.66
C MET A 1 27.02 23.63 -2.85
N THR A 2 26.20 24.68 -2.73
CA THR A 2 25.35 25.16 -3.83
C THR A 2 26.05 26.32 -4.54
N LEU A 3 26.09 26.27 -5.88
CA LEU A 3 26.68 27.31 -6.72
C LEU A 3 25.61 27.94 -7.60
N GLN A 4 25.55 29.27 -7.62
CA GLN A 4 24.64 29.98 -8.51
C GLN A 4 25.20 29.95 -9.93
N LYS A 5 24.40 29.46 -10.88
CA LYS A 5 24.76 29.49 -12.30
C LYS A 5 24.84 30.94 -12.79
N PRO A 6 25.95 31.38 -13.40
CA PRO A 6 26.04 32.71 -14.01
C PRO A 6 24.92 32.96 -15.03
N ASN A 7 24.33 34.15 -15.03
CA ASN A 7 23.24 34.52 -15.96
C ASN A 7 23.66 34.44 -17.43
N SER A 8 24.96 34.64 -17.72
CA SER A 8 25.54 34.59 -19.07
C SER A 8 25.75 33.18 -19.63
N LYS A 9 25.57 32.11 -18.82
CA LYS A 9 25.83 30.72 -19.23
C LYS A 9 24.56 29.88 -19.18
N SER A 10 24.43 28.94 -20.11
CA SER A 10 23.43 27.87 -20.01
C SER A 10 23.82 26.86 -18.91
N MET A 11 22.86 26.11 -18.38
CA MET A 11 23.12 25.10 -17.33
C MET A 11 24.12 24.04 -17.83
N ALA A 12 23.94 23.57 -19.07
CA ALA A 12 24.86 22.61 -19.67
C ALA A 12 26.29 23.15 -19.81
N ALA A 13 26.45 24.43 -20.20
CA ALA A 13 27.77 25.05 -20.31
C ALA A 13 28.46 25.18 -18.94
N PHE A 14 27.69 25.56 -17.90
CA PHE A 14 28.22 25.68 -16.55
C PHE A 14 28.60 24.33 -15.94
N LEU A 15 27.79 23.29 -16.13
CA LEU A 15 28.15 21.93 -15.70
C LEU A 15 29.41 21.40 -16.42
N LYS A 16 29.54 21.68 -17.73
CA LYS A 16 30.73 21.29 -18.50
C LYS A 16 32.00 21.98 -18.00
N GLU A 17 31.89 23.21 -17.50
CA GLU A 17 32.98 23.94 -16.88
C GLU A 17 33.33 23.39 -15.50
N LEU A 18 32.34 23.14 -14.64
CA LEU A 18 32.57 22.54 -13.32
C LEU A 18 33.27 21.19 -13.42
N LYS A 19 32.92 20.36 -14.41
CA LYS A 19 33.59 19.07 -14.69
C LYS A 19 35.07 19.17 -15.05
N LYS A 20 35.56 20.36 -15.45
CA LYS A 20 36.99 20.56 -15.74
C LYS A 20 37.81 20.89 -14.49
N ASN A 21 37.16 21.22 -13.38
CA ASN A 21 37.85 21.54 -12.14
C ASN A 21 38.25 20.23 -11.41
N PRO A 22 39.53 19.97 -11.17
CA PRO A 22 39.99 18.75 -10.50
C PRO A 22 39.48 18.60 -9.05
N GLY A 23 39.00 19.69 -8.42
CA GLY A 23 38.35 19.65 -7.12
C GLY A 23 36.86 19.28 -7.15
N VAL A 24 36.27 19.06 -8.32
CA VAL A 24 34.84 18.74 -8.47
C VAL A 24 34.68 17.27 -8.87
N LEU A 25 34.18 16.45 -7.95
CA LEU A 25 33.89 15.04 -8.19
C LEU A 25 32.66 14.85 -9.10
N TYR A 26 31.60 15.61 -8.85
CA TYR A 26 30.39 15.66 -9.67
C TYR A 26 29.68 17.01 -9.47
N ALA A 27 28.83 17.38 -10.43
CA ALA A 27 27.96 18.54 -10.36
C ALA A 27 26.66 18.24 -11.11
N GLU A 28 25.54 18.66 -10.54
CA GLU A 28 24.19 18.48 -11.08
C GLU A 28 23.37 19.76 -10.88
N PRO A 29 22.33 20.01 -11.71
CA PRO A 29 21.41 21.11 -11.47
C PRO A 29 20.68 20.96 -10.13
N ASP A 30 20.55 22.06 -9.41
CA ASP A 30 19.68 22.15 -8.25
C ASP A 30 18.24 22.43 -8.74
N TYR A 31 17.35 21.44 -8.59
CA TYR A 31 15.97 21.54 -9.06
C TYR A 31 15.06 22.04 -7.93
N LYS A 32 14.21 23.02 -8.26
CA LYS A 32 13.14 23.44 -7.35
C LYS A 32 12.15 22.29 -7.18
N VAL A 33 12.12 21.69 -6.00
CA VAL A 33 11.06 20.77 -5.59
C VAL A 33 9.85 21.60 -5.18
N THR A 34 8.70 21.33 -5.78
CA THR A 34 7.41 21.95 -5.43
C THR A 34 6.56 20.88 -4.75
N LEU A 35 5.98 21.17 -3.59
CA LEU A 35 5.08 20.25 -2.90
C LEU A 35 3.71 20.22 -3.60
N ASP A 36 3.65 19.72 -4.84
CA ASP A 36 2.39 19.41 -5.52
C ASP A 36 2.09 17.92 -5.30
N GLY A 37 1.62 17.58 -4.10
CA GLY A 37 1.50 16.17 -3.70
C GLY A 37 0.53 15.86 -2.57
N LEU A 38 -0.19 16.85 -2.04
CA LEU A 38 -1.27 16.55 -1.11
C LEU A 38 -2.50 16.17 -1.92
N SER A 39 -2.94 14.94 -1.71
CA SER A 39 -4.23 14.46 -2.18
C SER A 39 -5.32 15.50 -1.92
N ASN A 40 -6.21 15.77 -2.89
CA ASN A 40 -7.31 16.72 -2.70
C ASN A 40 -8.45 16.19 -1.80
N ASP A 41 -8.20 15.09 -1.08
CA ASP A 41 -9.17 14.38 -0.28
C ASP A 41 -9.42 15.08 1.06
N PRO A 42 -10.70 15.24 1.46
CA PRO A 42 -11.10 16.12 2.56
C PRO A 42 -10.61 15.68 3.94
N LEU A 43 -10.29 14.39 4.13
CA LEU A 43 -9.84 13.83 5.41
C LEU A 43 -8.33 13.54 5.45
N LEU A 44 -7.57 13.87 4.41
CA LEU A 44 -6.12 13.61 4.37
C LEU A 44 -5.38 14.26 5.54
N ASN A 45 -5.79 15.47 5.94
CA ASN A 45 -5.20 16.18 7.08
C ASN A 45 -5.47 15.51 8.44
N LYS A 46 -6.42 14.57 8.53
CA LYS A 46 -6.69 13.77 9.73
C LYS A 46 -5.84 12.49 9.79
N GLN A 47 -5.20 12.11 8.67
CA GLN A 47 -4.37 10.92 8.55
C GLN A 47 -2.92 11.20 8.94
N TRP A 48 -2.69 11.38 10.25
CA TRP A 48 -1.36 11.71 10.81
C TRP A 48 -0.23 10.78 10.36
N HIS A 49 -0.57 9.51 10.06
CA HIS A 49 0.40 8.49 9.68
C HIS A 49 1.16 8.84 8.40
N HIS A 50 0.53 9.54 7.45
CA HIS A 50 1.20 9.96 6.21
C HIS A 50 2.42 10.83 6.48
N ASN A 51 2.35 11.70 7.48
CA ASN A 51 3.50 12.50 7.92
C ASN A 51 4.53 11.65 8.67
N ALA A 52 4.07 10.74 9.53
CA ALA A 52 4.94 9.90 10.35
C ALA A 52 5.79 8.92 9.52
N ILE A 53 5.22 8.37 8.44
CA ILE A 53 5.92 7.42 7.55
C ILE A 53 6.36 8.06 6.23
N GLN A 54 6.17 9.37 6.08
CA GLN A 54 6.59 10.14 4.91
C GLN A 54 5.99 9.63 3.59
N SER A 55 4.72 9.21 3.62
CA SER A 55 4.00 8.70 2.43
C SER A 55 3.89 9.76 1.33
N GLY A 56 3.71 11.03 1.70
CA GLY A 56 3.65 12.13 0.72
C GLY A 56 4.91 12.21 -0.15
N GLN A 57 6.09 12.10 0.48
CA GLN A 57 7.38 12.09 -0.23
C GLN A 57 7.53 10.83 -1.10
N ALA A 58 7.02 9.68 -0.65
CA ALA A 58 7.02 8.46 -1.45
C ALA A 58 6.13 8.59 -2.70
N TRP A 59 4.99 9.29 -2.59
CA TRP A 59 4.05 9.51 -3.70
C TRP A 59 4.60 10.36 -4.84
N ASP A 60 5.67 11.12 -4.60
CA ASP A 60 6.44 11.83 -5.63
C ASP A 60 7.24 10.86 -6.50
N THR A 61 7.57 9.67 -5.98
CA THR A 61 8.24 8.59 -6.72
C THR A 61 7.22 7.61 -7.29
N THR A 62 6.31 7.09 -6.46
CA THR A 62 5.23 6.19 -6.87
C THR A 62 4.11 6.15 -5.84
N LYS A 63 2.88 5.98 -6.31
CA LYS A 63 1.68 5.74 -5.48
C LYS A 63 1.30 4.24 -5.42
N GLY A 64 2.14 3.39 -6.01
CA GLY A 64 1.87 1.98 -6.24
C GLY A 64 1.60 1.71 -7.72
N SER A 65 1.10 0.51 -8.00
CA SER A 65 0.74 0.06 -9.34
C SER A 65 -0.45 -0.87 -9.27
N GLN A 66 -1.38 -0.74 -10.22
CA GLN A 66 -2.55 -1.63 -10.31
C GLN A 66 -2.15 -3.08 -10.67
N GLN A 67 -0.88 -3.31 -11.01
CA GLN A 67 -0.32 -4.65 -11.16
C GLN A 67 0.05 -5.29 -9.82
N THR A 68 0.29 -4.48 -8.78
CA THR A 68 0.60 -4.95 -7.42
C THR A 68 -0.69 -5.25 -6.66
N ILE A 69 -0.79 -6.46 -6.13
CA ILE A 69 -1.97 -6.98 -5.44
C ILE A 69 -1.64 -7.23 -3.97
N VAL A 70 -2.35 -6.53 -3.09
CA VAL A 70 -2.28 -6.72 -1.64
C VAL A 70 -3.51 -7.49 -1.17
N ALA A 71 -3.31 -8.73 -0.71
CA ALA A 71 -4.36 -9.49 -0.05
C ALA A 71 -4.56 -9.01 1.39
N VAL A 72 -5.81 -8.72 1.74
CA VAL A 72 -6.21 -8.35 3.10
C VAL A 72 -7.01 -9.51 3.67
N ILE A 73 -6.36 -10.31 4.51
CA ILE A 73 -6.97 -11.45 5.18
C ILE A 73 -7.53 -10.96 6.52
N ASP A 74 -8.84 -10.76 6.57
CA ASP A 74 -9.52 -10.07 7.67
C ASP A 74 -11.00 -10.53 7.80
N ASN A 75 -11.86 -9.74 8.46
CA ASN A 75 -13.28 -10.05 8.69
C ASN A 75 -14.22 -9.61 7.55
N GLY A 76 -13.70 -9.52 6.33
CA GLY A 76 -14.40 -9.00 5.17
C GLY A 76 -14.18 -7.49 4.95
N ILE A 77 -14.68 -6.99 3.83
CA ILE A 77 -14.50 -5.60 3.37
C ILE A 77 -15.82 -5.14 2.72
N ASP A 78 -16.20 -3.88 2.94
CA ASP A 78 -17.25 -3.24 2.16
C ASP A 78 -16.83 -3.10 0.68
N LEU A 79 -17.30 -4.04 -0.13
CA LEU A 79 -17.03 -4.10 -1.56
C LEU A 79 -17.56 -2.89 -2.35
N LYS A 80 -18.49 -2.14 -1.77
CA LYS A 80 -19.14 -1.00 -2.42
C LYS A 80 -18.70 0.34 -1.83
N HIS A 81 -17.73 0.33 -0.92
CA HIS A 81 -17.25 1.55 -0.31
C HIS A 81 -16.74 2.52 -1.40
N PRO A 82 -17.25 3.76 -1.46
CA PRO A 82 -16.97 4.67 -2.58
C PRO A 82 -15.49 5.01 -2.72
N ASP A 83 -14.75 4.96 -1.61
CA ASP A 83 -13.32 5.28 -1.54
C ASP A 83 -12.39 4.07 -1.72
N LEU A 84 -12.93 2.87 -1.99
CA LEU A 84 -12.15 1.62 -2.08
C LEU A 84 -12.54 0.74 -3.27
N SER A 85 -13.82 0.75 -3.65
CA SER A 85 -14.40 -0.21 -4.59
C SER A 85 -13.66 -0.31 -5.93
N THR A 86 -13.07 0.79 -6.42
CA THR A 86 -12.31 0.78 -7.67
C THR A 86 -10.99 0.03 -7.58
N ASN A 87 -10.41 -0.10 -6.38
CA ASN A 87 -9.15 -0.81 -6.13
C ASN A 87 -9.36 -2.28 -5.75
N ILE A 88 -10.60 -2.73 -5.57
CA ILE A 88 -10.90 -4.10 -5.16
C ILE A 88 -10.86 -5.06 -6.35
N ILE A 89 -10.23 -6.22 -6.14
CA ILE A 89 -10.26 -7.37 -7.05
C ILE A 89 -10.41 -8.68 -6.31
N LYS A 90 -10.91 -9.70 -7.02
CA LYS A 90 -10.88 -11.11 -6.58
C LYS A 90 -11.29 -11.29 -5.11
N PRO A 91 -12.40 -10.70 -4.63
CA PRO A 91 -12.81 -10.91 -3.26
C PRO A 91 -13.19 -12.37 -3.04
N PHE A 92 -12.88 -12.90 -1.87
CA PHE A 92 -13.24 -14.27 -1.53
C PHE A 92 -13.57 -14.42 -0.05
N ASP A 93 -14.69 -15.08 0.22
CA ASP A 93 -15.08 -15.47 1.55
C ASP A 93 -14.75 -16.95 1.75
N ILE A 94 -13.76 -17.25 2.61
CA ILE A 94 -13.36 -18.61 2.95
C ILE A 94 -14.49 -19.35 3.68
N MET A 95 -15.31 -18.62 4.46
CA MET A 95 -16.35 -19.20 5.31
C MET A 95 -17.56 -19.61 4.48
N ALA A 96 -17.95 -18.77 3.52
CA ALA A 96 -19.03 -19.08 2.59
C ALA A 96 -18.55 -19.76 1.29
N ASN A 97 -17.24 -19.95 1.12
CA ASN A 97 -16.59 -20.50 -0.06
C ASN A 97 -17.09 -19.86 -1.37
N THR A 98 -17.09 -18.52 -1.43
CA THR A 98 -17.64 -17.79 -2.57
C THR A 98 -16.93 -16.45 -2.81
N ASN A 99 -16.97 -15.98 -4.05
CA ASN A 99 -16.53 -14.64 -4.46
C ASN A 99 -17.70 -13.69 -4.74
N LYS A 100 -18.95 -14.14 -4.59
CA LYS A 100 -20.14 -13.37 -4.98
C LYS A 100 -20.64 -12.46 -3.87
N LYS A 101 -20.39 -12.84 -2.62
CA LYS A 101 -20.81 -12.12 -1.42
C LYS A 101 -19.65 -12.15 -0.44
N MET A 102 -19.50 -11.07 0.31
CA MET A 102 -18.57 -10.99 1.41
C MET A 102 -19.23 -10.21 2.56
N PRO A 103 -18.92 -10.55 3.83
CA PRO A 103 -19.31 -9.73 4.96
C PRO A 103 -18.76 -8.31 4.85
N VAL A 104 -19.54 -7.34 5.31
CA VAL A 104 -19.08 -5.95 5.47
C VAL A 104 -18.35 -5.87 6.81
N GLY A 105 -17.04 -6.14 6.79
CA GLY A 105 -16.18 -6.07 7.97
C GLY A 105 -15.68 -4.65 8.21
N GLU A 106 -16.03 -4.03 9.33
CA GLU A 106 -15.55 -2.68 9.66
C GLU A 106 -14.02 -2.63 9.81
N HIS A 107 -13.44 -3.63 10.49
CA HIS A 107 -12.00 -3.74 10.69
C HIS A 107 -11.26 -3.94 9.37
N GLY A 108 -11.65 -4.94 8.56
CA GLY A 108 -11.04 -5.17 7.25
C GLY A 108 -11.21 -4.00 6.29
N THR A 109 -12.35 -3.31 6.31
CA THR A 109 -12.56 -2.10 5.50
C THR A 109 -11.63 -0.97 5.92
N HIS A 110 -11.47 -0.76 7.23
CA HIS A 110 -10.53 0.24 7.76
C HIS A 110 -9.08 -0.09 7.38
N VAL A 111 -8.65 -1.36 7.55
CA VAL A 111 -7.33 -1.84 7.15
C VAL A 111 -7.09 -1.63 5.65
N ALA A 112 -8.06 -1.99 4.80
CA ALA A 112 -7.96 -1.79 3.36
C ALA A 112 -7.90 -0.30 2.98
N GLY A 113 -8.63 0.55 3.70
CA GLY A 113 -8.58 2.01 3.57
C GLY A 113 -7.18 2.57 3.81
N LEU A 114 -6.52 2.13 4.90
CA LEU A 114 -5.15 2.53 5.18
C LEU A 114 -4.16 2.11 4.09
N ILE A 115 -4.39 0.96 3.44
CA ILE A 115 -3.51 0.46 2.38
C ILE A 115 -3.77 1.24 1.08
N ALA A 116 -5.02 1.28 0.61
CA ALA A 116 -5.34 1.70 -0.76
C ALA A 116 -6.69 2.42 -0.91
N ALA A 117 -7.12 3.23 0.07
CA ALA A 117 -8.15 4.21 -0.22
C ALA A 117 -7.72 5.09 -1.40
N VAL A 118 -8.65 5.39 -2.30
CA VAL A 118 -8.37 6.01 -3.58
C VAL A 118 -8.02 7.48 -3.35
N GLY A 119 -6.76 7.84 -3.60
CA GLY A 119 -6.33 9.23 -3.50
C GLY A 119 -6.86 10.10 -4.64
N ASN A 120 -7.03 11.39 -4.37
CA ASN A 120 -7.39 12.45 -5.31
C ASN A 120 -8.79 12.33 -5.92
N ASN A 121 -9.70 11.63 -5.25
CA ASN A 121 -11.07 11.45 -5.70
C ASN A 121 -12.06 12.41 -5.00
N LYS A 122 -11.57 13.25 -4.07
CA LYS A 122 -12.36 14.21 -3.27
C LYS A 122 -13.32 13.53 -2.28
N ILE A 123 -13.08 12.27 -1.95
CA ILE A 123 -13.85 11.46 -1.00
C ILE A 123 -12.89 11.03 0.10
N GLY A 124 -13.37 10.95 1.34
CA GLY A 124 -12.62 10.32 2.43
C GLY A 124 -11.17 10.81 2.55
N GLY A 125 -10.24 9.86 2.52
CA GLY A 125 -8.79 10.10 2.62
C GLY A 125 -8.03 9.25 1.60
N ALA A 126 -6.71 9.21 1.71
CA ALA A 126 -5.88 8.40 0.80
C ALA A 126 -5.22 7.23 1.54
N GLY A 127 -5.10 6.09 0.87
CA GLY A 127 -4.28 4.98 1.35
C GLY A 127 -2.79 5.30 1.22
N VAL A 128 -1.94 4.54 1.91
CA VAL A 128 -0.48 4.66 1.79
C VAL A 128 0.00 4.36 0.37
N SER A 129 -0.69 3.47 -0.35
CA SER A 129 -0.41 3.14 -1.75
C SER A 129 -1.72 3.15 -2.54
N PRO A 130 -2.26 4.33 -2.88
CA PRO A 130 -3.61 4.46 -3.42
C PRO A 130 -3.80 3.82 -4.81
N ASP A 131 -2.71 3.50 -5.52
CA ASP A 131 -2.76 2.91 -6.86
C ASP A 131 -2.57 1.38 -6.87
N VAL A 132 -2.49 0.71 -5.72
CA VAL A 132 -2.44 -0.78 -5.68
C VAL A 132 -3.84 -1.40 -5.68
N ARG A 133 -3.89 -2.70 -5.99
CA ARG A 133 -5.10 -3.51 -5.90
C ARG A 133 -5.24 -4.15 -4.52
N ILE A 134 -6.46 -4.17 -3.99
CA ILE A 134 -6.83 -4.92 -2.78
C ILE A 134 -7.51 -6.22 -3.17
N MET A 135 -7.05 -7.33 -2.61
CA MET A 135 -7.72 -8.64 -2.66
C MET A 135 -8.33 -8.96 -1.30
N PRO A 136 -9.63 -8.71 -1.09
CA PRO A 136 -10.30 -9.07 0.16
C PRO A 136 -10.38 -10.59 0.35
N VAL A 137 -9.99 -11.07 1.54
CA VAL A 137 -10.14 -12.47 1.91
C VAL A 137 -10.77 -12.57 3.30
N ASN A 138 -12.05 -12.91 3.38
CA ASN A 138 -12.70 -13.13 4.67
C ASN A 138 -12.31 -14.49 5.24
N VAL A 139 -11.86 -14.52 6.50
CA VAL A 139 -11.57 -15.75 7.27
C VAL A 139 -12.30 -15.80 8.61
N PHE A 140 -13.14 -14.82 8.91
CA PHE A 140 -13.86 -14.71 10.18
C PHE A 140 -15.35 -15.04 10.02
N VAL A 141 -15.93 -15.54 11.10
CA VAL A 141 -17.37 -15.52 11.34
C VAL A 141 -17.58 -14.77 12.65
N ASN A 142 -18.29 -13.63 12.59
CA ASN A 142 -18.32 -12.65 13.67
C ASN A 142 -16.89 -12.19 14.01
N ASP A 143 -16.46 -12.38 15.27
CA ASP A 143 -15.14 -11.95 15.75
C ASP A 143 -14.12 -13.11 15.84
N ASP A 144 -14.49 -14.31 15.41
CA ASP A 144 -13.66 -15.51 15.53
C ASP A 144 -13.18 -16.05 14.17
N ALA A 145 -11.94 -16.55 14.16
CA ALA A 145 -11.36 -17.27 13.02
C ALA A 145 -10.52 -18.46 13.49
N TYR A 146 -10.64 -19.59 12.81
CA TYR A 146 -9.73 -20.71 13.02
C TYR A 146 -8.42 -20.52 12.25
N ILE A 147 -7.31 -20.97 12.83
CA ILE A 147 -6.00 -20.97 12.17
C ILE A 147 -6.05 -21.71 10.82
N SER A 148 -6.83 -22.79 10.73
CA SER A 148 -7.02 -23.52 9.47
C SER A 148 -7.65 -22.66 8.37
N ASP A 149 -8.57 -21.76 8.72
CA ASP A 149 -9.23 -20.89 7.74
C ASP A 149 -8.33 -19.71 7.36
N ILE A 150 -7.53 -19.20 8.30
CA ILE A 150 -6.43 -18.27 8.00
C ILE A 150 -5.46 -18.91 7.00
N ILE A 151 -5.05 -20.17 7.21
CA ILE A 151 -4.18 -20.89 6.27
C ILE A 151 -4.84 -21.03 4.89
N LYS A 152 -6.13 -21.38 4.81
CA LYS A 152 -6.85 -21.42 3.53
C LYS A 152 -6.87 -20.04 2.86
N GLY A 153 -7.04 -18.96 3.63
CA GLY A 153 -6.97 -17.60 3.15
C GLY A 153 -5.60 -17.24 2.55
N ILE A 154 -4.50 -17.60 3.24
CA ILE A 154 -3.13 -17.43 2.73
C ILE A 154 -2.95 -18.22 1.43
N GLN A 155 -3.38 -19.48 1.41
CA GLN A 155 -3.28 -20.34 0.23
C GLN A 155 -4.08 -19.77 -0.95
N TYR A 156 -5.27 -19.24 -0.70
CA TYR A 156 -6.07 -18.55 -1.71
C TYR A 156 -5.34 -17.33 -2.25
N ALA A 157 -4.80 -16.47 -1.37
CA ALA A 157 -4.10 -15.25 -1.76
C ALA A 157 -2.89 -15.55 -2.66
N VAL A 158 -2.04 -16.51 -2.26
CA VAL A 158 -0.89 -16.96 -3.06
C VAL A 158 -1.35 -17.50 -4.42
N LYS A 159 -2.32 -18.43 -4.42
CA LYS A 159 -2.83 -19.03 -5.67
C LYS A 159 -3.47 -17.99 -6.60
N SER A 160 -4.05 -16.94 -6.03
CA SER A 160 -4.74 -15.88 -6.76
C SER A 160 -3.81 -14.74 -7.20
N GLY A 161 -2.51 -14.87 -6.92
CA GLY A 161 -1.46 -13.96 -7.39
C GLY A 161 -1.31 -12.69 -6.55
N ALA A 162 -1.55 -12.76 -5.23
CA ALA A 162 -1.20 -11.66 -4.34
C ALA A 162 0.32 -11.51 -4.24
N ASP A 163 0.82 -10.28 -4.36
CA ASP A 163 2.23 -9.93 -4.17
C ASP A 163 2.56 -9.70 -2.69
N VAL A 164 1.58 -9.19 -1.94
CA VAL A 164 1.68 -8.90 -0.50
C VAL A 164 0.49 -9.49 0.22
N ILE A 165 0.71 -10.04 1.41
CA ILE A 165 -0.35 -10.53 2.30
C ILE A 165 -0.32 -9.72 3.60
N ASN A 166 -1.38 -8.98 3.88
CA ASN A 166 -1.61 -8.32 5.14
C ASN A 166 -2.54 -9.14 6.04
N MET A 167 -2.13 -9.36 7.29
CA MET A 167 -2.89 -10.08 8.31
C MET A 167 -2.87 -9.26 9.60
N SER A 168 -3.76 -8.28 9.71
CA SER A 168 -3.92 -7.43 10.90
C SER A 168 -4.67 -8.17 12.02
N LEU A 169 -4.23 -9.39 12.31
CA LEU A 169 -4.92 -10.34 13.18
C LEU A 169 -4.14 -10.54 14.48
N ARG A 170 -4.88 -10.74 15.57
CA ARG A 170 -4.28 -11.10 16.85
C ARG A 170 -4.34 -12.61 17.06
N MET A 171 -3.23 -13.20 17.52
CA MET A 171 -3.18 -14.59 17.99
C MET A 171 -2.27 -14.71 19.22
N SER A 172 -2.49 -15.72 20.06
CA SER A 172 -1.58 -16.01 21.17
C SER A 172 -0.25 -16.57 20.63
N GLN A 173 0.86 -16.36 21.34
CA GLN A 173 2.19 -16.81 20.88
C GLN A 173 2.26 -18.32 20.57
N LYS A 174 1.58 -19.16 21.36
CA LYS A 174 1.53 -20.61 21.11
C LYS A 174 0.90 -20.95 19.76
N HIS A 175 -0.10 -20.18 19.35
CA HIS A 175 -0.81 -20.37 18.08
C HIS A 175 -0.04 -19.83 16.86
N LEU A 176 0.76 -18.77 17.04
CA LEU A 176 1.65 -18.24 16.00
C LEU A 176 2.68 -19.29 15.56
N MET A 177 3.30 -19.98 16.51
CA MET A 177 4.22 -21.09 16.20
C MET A 177 3.53 -22.24 15.45
N MET A 178 2.24 -22.47 15.69
CA MET A 178 1.47 -23.50 14.98
C MET A 178 1.21 -23.11 13.53
N LEU A 179 0.88 -21.84 13.26
CA LEU A 179 0.73 -21.30 11.90
C LEU A 179 2.02 -21.47 11.09
N PHE A 180 3.16 -21.03 11.65
CA PHE A 180 4.47 -21.19 11.01
C PHE A 180 4.79 -22.65 10.70
N ARG A 181 4.56 -23.57 11.65
CA ARG A 181 4.79 -25.01 11.45
C ARG A 181 3.92 -25.61 10.35
N LEU A 182 2.66 -25.22 10.26
CA LEU A 182 1.72 -25.73 9.25
C LEU A 182 2.04 -25.20 7.85
N LEU A 183 2.49 -23.95 7.73
CA LEU A 183 2.93 -23.38 6.45
C LEU A 183 4.21 -24.06 5.94
N ILE A 184 5.19 -24.31 6.80
CA ILE A 184 6.44 -24.98 6.42
C ILE A 184 6.19 -26.44 6.03
N LYS A 185 5.35 -27.17 6.77
CA LYS A 185 5.05 -28.59 6.47
C LYS A 185 4.27 -28.83 5.18
N LYS A 186 3.61 -27.81 4.62
CA LYS A 186 2.89 -27.90 3.33
C LYS A 186 3.69 -27.38 2.14
N THR A 187 4.87 -26.80 2.39
CA THR A 187 5.73 -26.24 1.35
C THR A 187 7.09 -26.94 1.43
N PHE A 188 7.12 -28.25 1.10
CA PHE A 188 8.20 -29.11 0.58
C PHE A 188 7.70 -30.55 0.59
#